data_AF-A0A0R1W5J3-F1
#
_entry.id   AF-A0A0R1W5J3-F1
#
_cell.length_a   1.000
_cell.length_b   1.000
_cell.length_c   1.000
_cell.angle_alpha   90.00
_cell.angle_beta   90.00
_cell.angle_gamma   90.00
#
_symmetry.space_group_name_H-M   'P 1'
#
loop_
_entity.id
_entity.type
_entity.pdbx_description
1 polymer ?
#
loop_
_entity_poly.entity_id
_entity_poly.type
_entity_poly.pdbx_seq_one_letter_code
_entity_poly.pdbx_strand_id
1 'polypeptide(L)'
;MLFVSLISFLFSVSVFLALPATETSQAQSVYQRIPVTYHGVWRQTCQQYPNGTWHKDSGAKLVVTARSVKSQAGNFSGHLMGVYKTRSSVTVFPVRNGHRSGETFRMQRTNYKGHKALIVKYNVAKQVYVK
;
A
#
# COMPACT_ATOMS: atom_id res chain seq x y z
N MET A 1 44.63 -61.92 28.23
CA MET A 1 43.85 -61.73 29.48
C MET A 1 42.97 -60.51 29.32
N LEU A 2 41.78 -60.60 29.93
CA LEU A 2 40.56 -59.81 29.71
C LEU A 2 40.65 -58.31 30.07
N PHE A 3 39.85 -57.54 29.31
CA PHE A 3 38.99 -56.41 29.69
C PHE A 3 39.53 -55.30 30.61
N VAL A 4 39.58 -54.08 30.08
CA VAL A 4 39.06 -52.90 30.80
C VAL A 4 38.29 -51.98 29.83
N SER A 5 37.00 -51.84 30.13
CA SER A 5 36.03 -50.79 29.75
C SER A 5 36.63 -49.40 29.53
N LEU A 6 36.10 -48.63 28.57
CA LEU A 6 35.24 -47.48 28.90
C LEU A 6 34.61 -46.85 27.65
N ILE A 7 33.28 -46.80 27.69
CA ILE A 7 32.36 -46.04 26.85
C ILE A 7 32.57 -44.55 27.10
N SER A 8 32.62 -43.73 26.03
CA SER A 8 32.28 -42.29 25.92
C SER A 8 32.97 -41.73 24.66
N PHE A 9 32.43 -40.89 23.79
CA PHE A 9 31.24 -40.06 23.84
C PHE A 9 30.96 -39.60 22.40
N LEU A 10 29.68 -39.43 22.09
CA LEU A 10 29.14 -38.91 20.84
C LEU A 10 29.83 -37.62 20.37
N PHE A 11 30.20 -37.54 19.09
CA PHE A 11 30.37 -36.26 18.40
C PHE A 11 29.54 -36.22 17.11
N SER A 12 28.28 -35.83 17.31
CA SER A 12 27.62 -34.73 16.60
C SER A 12 27.63 -34.75 15.06
N VAL A 13 26.70 -35.50 14.48
CA VAL A 13 26.20 -35.24 13.12
C VAL A 13 25.54 -33.85 13.12
N SER A 14 26.23 -32.85 12.59
CA SER A 14 25.67 -31.51 12.38
C SER A 14 24.76 -31.55 11.15
N VAL A 15 23.47 -31.82 11.38
CA VAL A 15 22.44 -31.59 10.36
C VAL A 15 22.29 -30.08 10.21
N PHE A 16 22.91 -29.53 9.16
CA PHE A 16 22.62 -28.17 8.71
C PHE A 16 21.15 -28.11 8.26
N LEU A 17 20.26 -27.71 9.16
CA LEU A 17 18.93 -27.21 8.80
C LEU A 17 19.13 -25.91 8.02
N ALA A 18 19.18 -26.02 6.69
CA ALA A 18 19.07 -24.89 5.79
C ALA A 18 17.67 -24.29 5.95
N LEU A 19 17.56 -23.32 6.86
CA LEU A 19 16.40 -22.43 6.95
C LEU A 19 16.20 -21.76 5.58
N PRO A 20 14.99 -21.75 5.00
CA PRO A 20 14.75 -20.98 3.79
C PRO A 20 15.01 -19.51 4.13
N ALA A 21 15.97 -18.91 3.43
CA ALA A 21 16.23 -17.48 3.50
C ALA A 21 14.90 -16.76 3.22
N THR A 22 14.37 -16.06 4.23
CA THR A 22 13.28 -15.10 4.04
C THR A 22 13.72 -14.13 2.97
N GLU A 23 13.05 -14.20 1.82
CA GLU A 23 13.29 -13.35 0.65
C GLU A 23 13.39 -11.89 1.10
N THR A 24 14.51 -11.28 0.76
CA THR A 24 14.71 -9.85 0.87
C THR A 24 13.58 -9.16 0.12
N SER A 25 12.80 -8.35 0.84
CA SER A 25 11.79 -7.46 0.26
C SER A 25 12.47 -6.62 -0.82
N GLN A 26 12.24 -6.97 -2.09
CA GLN A 26 12.75 -6.23 -3.24
C GLN A 26 12.30 -4.78 -3.10
N ALA A 27 13.26 -3.86 -3.04
CA ALA A 27 13.01 -2.43 -2.91
C ALA A 27 12.11 -1.98 -4.08
N GLN A 28 10.83 -1.80 -3.77
CA GLN A 28 9.83 -1.49 -4.76
C GLN A 28 10.11 -0.08 -5.30
N SER A 29 10.46 0.03 -6.60
CA SER A 29 10.74 1.34 -7.21
C SER A 29 9.60 2.32 -6.95
N VAL A 30 9.94 3.52 -6.45
CA VAL A 30 8.98 4.57 -6.08
C VAL A 30 8.24 5.10 -7.32
N TYR A 31 8.88 5.06 -8.49
CA TYR A 31 8.33 5.58 -9.74
C TYR A 31 7.47 4.56 -10.49
N GLN A 32 6.51 3.96 -9.79
CA GLN A 32 5.57 3.03 -10.41
C GLN A 32 4.37 3.73 -11.03
N ARG A 33 3.71 3.02 -11.94
CA ARG A 33 2.40 3.42 -12.47
C ARG A 33 1.30 2.95 -11.52
N ILE A 34 0.26 3.75 -11.39
CA ILE A 34 -1.00 3.37 -10.75
C ILE A 34 -1.65 2.28 -11.63
N PRO A 35 -2.14 1.16 -11.08
CA PRO A 35 -2.83 0.13 -11.85
C PRO A 35 -4.08 0.66 -12.56
N VAL A 36 -4.34 0.18 -13.78
CA VAL A 36 -5.47 0.62 -14.64
C VAL A 36 -6.83 0.50 -13.94
N THR A 37 -6.95 -0.45 -13.02
CA THR A 37 -8.18 -0.66 -12.25
C THR A 37 -8.58 0.50 -11.33
N TYR A 38 -7.66 1.43 -11.05
CA TYR A 38 -7.91 2.66 -10.29
C TYR A 38 -8.16 3.86 -11.20
N HIS A 39 -7.91 3.75 -12.50
CA HIS A 39 -7.99 4.88 -13.42
C HIS A 39 -9.43 5.33 -13.66
N GLY A 40 -9.57 6.63 -13.94
CA GLY A 40 -10.81 7.26 -14.32
C GLY A 40 -11.12 8.50 -13.50
N VAL A 41 -12.32 9.03 -13.74
CA VAL A 41 -12.90 10.11 -12.95
C VAL A 41 -13.87 9.48 -11.96
N TRP A 42 -13.64 9.73 -10.69
CA TRP A 42 -14.47 9.25 -9.60
C TRP A 42 -15.16 10.43 -8.92
N ARG A 43 -16.40 10.24 -8.47
CA ARG A 43 -17.19 11.26 -7.79
C ARG A 43 -17.37 10.89 -6.33
N GLN A 44 -17.02 11.80 -5.44
CA GLN A 44 -17.19 11.59 -4.01
C GLN A 44 -18.68 11.53 -3.67
N THR A 45 -19.05 10.56 -2.85
CA THR A 45 -20.44 10.27 -2.46
C THR A 45 -20.65 10.47 -0.97
N CYS A 46 -19.62 10.19 -0.16
CA CYS A 46 -19.63 10.44 1.27
C CYS A 46 -18.22 10.69 1.80
N GLN A 47 -18.16 11.43 2.91
CA GLN A 47 -16.94 11.74 3.64
C GLN A 47 -17.15 11.47 5.13
N GLN A 48 -16.16 10.85 5.74
CA GLN A 48 -16.05 10.67 7.18
C GLN A 48 -15.04 11.67 7.74
N TYR A 49 -15.46 12.44 8.73
CA TYR A 49 -14.61 13.37 9.47
C TYR A 49 -13.95 12.68 10.68
N PRO A 50 -12.95 13.31 11.33
CA PRO A 50 -12.26 12.75 12.49
C PRO A 50 -13.18 12.29 13.65
N ASN A 51 -14.34 12.93 13.81
CA ASN A 51 -15.37 12.56 14.80
C ASN A 51 -16.12 11.25 14.45
N GLY A 52 -15.76 10.59 13.35
CA GLY A 52 -16.36 9.33 12.90
C GLY A 52 -17.69 9.49 12.16
N THR A 53 -18.25 10.69 12.09
CA THR A 53 -19.54 10.96 11.46
C THR A 53 -19.41 10.98 9.94
N TRP A 54 -20.38 10.35 9.26
CA TRP A 54 -20.48 10.37 7.81
C TRP A 54 -21.38 11.50 7.35
N HIS A 55 -20.86 12.32 6.45
CA HIS A 55 -21.60 13.41 5.85
C HIS A 55 -21.78 13.17 4.35
N LYS A 56 -22.95 13.57 3.85
CA LYS A 56 -23.27 13.57 2.43
C LYS A 56 -22.43 14.66 1.75
N ASP A 57 -21.87 14.33 0.60
CA ASP A 57 -20.77 15.10 0.01
C ASP A 57 -21.18 16.15 -1.05
N SER A 58 -20.25 17.08 -1.30
CA SER A 58 -20.12 18.06 -2.38
C SER A 58 -20.11 17.54 -3.83
N GLY A 59 -19.84 16.25 -4.09
CA GLY A 59 -19.67 15.71 -5.44
C GLY A 59 -18.29 15.97 -6.04
N ALA A 60 -17.27 16.13 -5.19
CA ALA A 60 -15.89 16.39 -5.58
C ALA A 60 -15.35 15.33 -6.55
N LYS A 61 -14.51 15.77 -7.50
CA LYS A 61 -13.89 14.88 -8.49
C LYS A 61 -12.52 14.43 -8.02
N LEU A 62 -12.27 13.13 -8.14
CA LEU A 62 -10.95 12.53 -8.10
C LEU A 62 -10.62 11.97 -9.48
N VAL A 63 -9.57 12.49 -10.10
CA VAL A 63 -9.07 12.02 -11.40
C VAL A 63 -7.80 11.23 -11.17
N VAL A 64 -7.81 9.96 -11.57
CA VAL A 64 -6.68 9.04 -11.44
C VAL A 64 -6.24 8.58 -12.82
N THR A 65 -4.96 8.76 -13.12
CA THR A 65 -4.31 8.24 -14.33
C THR A 65 -3.08 7.41 -13.96
N ALA A 66 -2.34 6.89 -14.93
CA ALA A 66 -1.15 6.08 -14.66
C ALA A 66 -0.10 6.80 -13.78
N ARG A 67 0.02 8.13 -13.92
CA ARG A 67 1.04 8.95 -13.24
C ARG A 67 0.51 10.28 -12.72
N SER A 68 -0.78 10.36 -12.41
CA SER A 68 -1.35 11.53 -11.76
C SER A 68 -2.57 11.18 -10.92
N VAL A 69 -2.72 11.88 -9.81
CA VAL A 69 -3.92 11.91 -8.98
C VAL A 69 -4.27 13.37 -8.72
N LYS A 70 -5.45 13.80 -9.16
CA LYS A 70 -5.98 15.14 -8.93
C LYS A 70 -7.28 15.05 -8.14
N SER A 71 -7.33 15.75 -7.01
CA SER A 71 -8.49 15.88 -6.14
C SER A 71 -8.67 17.33 -5.72
N GLN A 72 -9.75 17.67 -5.00
CA GLN A 72 -9.86 19.00 -4.38
C GLN A 72 -8.82 19.24 -3.29
N ALA A 73 -8.36 18.18 -2.61
CA ALA A 73 -7.36 18.28 -1.54
C ALA A 73 -5.93 18.41 -2.06
N GLY A 74 -5.69 18.17 -3.35
CA GLY A 74 -4.36 18.30 -3.94
C GLY A 74 -4.19 17.56 -5.26
N ASN A 75 -3.06 17.84 -5.93
CA ASN A 75 -2.66 17.23 -7.18
C ASN A 75 -1.23 16.68 -7.08
N PHE A 76 -1.04 15.43 -7.47
CA PHE A 76 0.26 14.78 -7.59
C PHE A 76 0.42 14.28 -9.03
N SER A 77 1.58 14.54 -9.64
CA SER A 77 1.82 14.11 -11.02
C SER A 77 3.31 13.91 -11.34
N GLY A 78 3.57 13.01 -12.29
CA GLY A 78 4.87 12.89 -12.95
C GLY A 78 5.96 12.30 -12.04
N HIS A 79 7.15 12.91 -12.10
CA HIS A 79 8.35 12.47 -11.36
C HIS A 79 8.33 12.89 -9.89
N LEU A 80 7.46 13.83 -9.50
CA LEU A 80 7.28 14.25 -8.10
C LEU A 80 6.25 13.38 -7.36
N MET A 81 5.84 12.26 -7.96
CA MET A 81 4.82 11.37 -7.44
C MET A 81 5.36 9.94 -7.32
N GLY A 82 5.34 9.44 -6.10
CA GLY A 82 5.63 8.06 -5.75
C GLY A 82 4.37 7.22 -5.69
N VAL A 83 4.50 5.94 -6.05
CA VAL A 83 3.41 4.96 -5.99
C VAL A 83 3.89 3.71 -5.27
N TYR A 84 3.21 3.37 -4.18
CA TYR A 84 3.40 2.14 -3.44
C TYR A 84 2.15 1.26 -3.56
N LYS A 85 2.33 -0.02 -3.89
CA LYS A 85 1.22 -0.96 -4.13
C LYS A 85 1.29 -2.07 -3.11
N THR A 86 0.19 -2.32 -2.41
CA THR A 86 -0.02 -3.53 -1.63
C THR A 86 -1.05 -4.42 -2.33
N ARG A 87 -1.28 -5.62 -1.80
CA ARG A 87 -2.31 -6.54 -2.30
C ARG A 87 -3.71 -5.91 -2.38
N SER A 88 -4.03 -4.97 -1.49
CA SER A 88 -5.38 -4.40 -1.35
C SER A 88 -5.47 -2.89 -1.58
N SER A 89 -4.35 -2.19 -1.74
CA SER A 89 -4.38 -0.73 -1.86
C SER A 89 -3.23 -0.16 -2.69
N VAL A 90 -3.45 1.04 -3.21
CA VAL A 90 -2.44 1.86 -3.88
C VAL A 90 -2.28 3.15 -3.08
N THR A 91 -1.06 3.44 -2.67
CA THR A 91 -0.71 4.69 -1.97
C THR A 91 0.09 5.58 -2.89
N VAL A 92 -0.35 6.83 -3.00
CA VAL A 92 0.30 7.88 -3.78
C VAL A 92 0.81 8.94 -2.82
N PHE A 93 2.03 9.42 -3.05
CA PHE A 93 2.70 10.37 -2.16
C PHE A 93 3.66 11.29 -2.93
N PRO A 94 3.91 12.51 -2.43
CA PRO A 94 4.93 13.38 -3.02
C PRO A 94 6.32 12.79 -2.83
N VAL A 95 7.16 12.97 -3.84
CA VAL A 95 8.58 12.61 -3.82
C VAL A 95 9.39 13.87 -3.99
N ARG A 96 10.34 14.09 -3.08
CA ARG A 96 11.31 15.18 -3.13
C ARG A 96 12.70 14.60 -2.86
N ASN A 97 13.65 14.88 -3.74
CA ASN A 97 15.02 14.36 -3.67
C ASN A 97 15.08 12.82 -3.55
N GLY A 98 14.16 12.09 -4.19
CA GLY A 98 14.08 10.64 -4.11
C GLY A 98 13.45 10.09 -2.82
N HIS A 99 13.09 10.95 -1.86
CA HIS A 99 12.45 10.56 -0.61
C HIS A 99 10.97 10.91 -0.61
N ARG A 100 10.18 10.11 0.12
CA ARG A 100 8.77 10.41 0.41
C ARG A 100 8.71 11.70 1.23
N SER A 101 7.89 12.63 0.80
CA SER A 101 7.69 13.92 1.45
C SER A 101 6.19 14.16 1.62
N GLY A 102 5.69 14.40 2.83
CA GLY A 102 4.31 14.81 3.07
C GLY A 102 3.23 13.71 3.08
N GLU A 103 1.99 14.18 3.01
CA GLU A 103 0.77 13.38 3.19
C GLU A 103 0.51 12.44 2.02
N THR A 104 -0.29 11.39 2.26
CA THR A 104 -0.49 10.32 1.28
C THR A 104 -1.94 10.04 0.97
N PHE A 105 -2.20 9.76 -0.30
CA PHE A 105 -3.48 9.28 -0.79
C PHE A 105 -3.44 7.76 -0.82
N ARG A 106 -4.02 7.13 0.20
CA ARG A 106 -4.22 5.67 0.19
C ARG A 106 -5.57 5.35 -0.42
N MET A 107 -5.56 4.74 -1.59
CA MET A 107 -6.73 4.32 -2.33
C MET A 107 -6.94 2.81 -2.18
N GLN A 108 -8.17 2.42 -1.87
CA GLN A 108 -8.59 1.03 -1.81
C GLN A 108 -9.84 0.84 -2.65
N ARG A 109 -9.82 -0.13 -3.56
CA ARG A 109 -11.00 -0.51 -4.34
C ARG A 109 -12.01 -1.24 -3.46
N THR A 110 -13.28 -0.92 -3.68
CA THR A 110 -14.42 -1.58 -3.03
C THR A 110 -15.65 -1.50 -3.94
N ASN A 111 -16.80 -1.95 -3.45
CA ASN A 111 -18.10 -1.67 -4.03
C ASN A 111 -18.95 -0.87 -3.04
N TYR A 112 -19.75 0.07 -3.55
CA TYR A 112 -20.71 0.83 -2.77
C TYR A 112 -22.05 0.84 -3.52
N LYS A 113 -23.09 0.28 -2.88
CA LYS A 113 -24.44 0.15 -3.47
C LYS A 113 -24.44 -0.45 -4.89
N GLY A 114 -23.64 -1.49 -5.12
CA GLY A 114 -23.55 -2.16 -6.43
C GLY A 114 -22.62 -1.48 -7.44
N HIS A 115 -22.07 -0.30 -7.14
CA HIS A 115 -21.15 0.41 -8.02
C HIS A 115 -19.69 0.25 -7.58
N LYS A 116 -18.77 0.28 -8.55
CA LYS A 116 -17.32 0.29 -8.28
C LYS A 116 -16.98 1.56 -7.50
N ALA A 117 -16.19 1.41 -6.45
CA ALA A 117 -15.83 2.53 -5.59
C ALA A 117 -14.36 2.53 -5.17
N LEU A 118 -13.86 3.70 -4.79
CA LEU A 118 -12.58 3.92 -4.14
C LEU A 118 -12.81 4.52 -2.76
N ILE A 119 -12.32 3.84 -1.72
CA ILE A 119 -12.10 4.47 -0.42
C ILE A 119 -10.74 5.16 -0.50
N VAL A 120 -10.74 6.46 -0.27
CA VAL A 120 -9.53 7.28 -0.26
C VAL A 120 -9.33 7.82 1.15
N LYS A 121 -8.15 7.57 1.71
CA LYS A 121 -7.72 8.14 2.99
C LYS A 121 -6.57 9.10 2.72
N TYR A 122 -6.71 10.33 3.20
CA TYR A 122 -5.63 11.31 3.33
C TYR A 122 -5.79 11.99 4.70
N ASN A 123 -4.76 12.71 5.15
CA ASN A 123 -4.26 12.82 6.53
C ASN A 123 -5.20 13.22 7.69
N VAL A 124 -6.52 13.39 7.47
CA VAL A 124 -7.55 13.56 8.51
C VAL A 124 -8.97 13.13 8.06
N ALA A 125 -9.16 12.57 6.86
CA ALA A 125 -10.49 12.24 6.34
C ALA A 125 -10.51 10.94 5.53
N LYS A 126 -11.61 10.19 5.62
CA LYS A 126 -11.89 9.01 4.78
C LYS A 126 -13.03 9.36 3.83
N GLN A 127 -12.77 9.33 2.53
CA GLN A 127 -13.73 9.62 1.48
C GLN A 127 -14.06 8.37 0.69
N VAL A 128 -15.29 8.26 0.19
CA VAL A 128 -15.70 7.20 -0.74
C VAL A 128 -16.11 7.82 -2.06
N TYR A 129 -15.45 7.40 -3.13
CA TYR A 129 -15.73 7.82 -4.50
C TYR A 129 -16.35 6.68 -5.30
N VAL A 130 -17.31 6.99 -6.16
CA VAL A 130 -18.02 6.03 -7.02
C VAL A 130 -17.79 6.40 -8.49
N LYS A 131 -17.73 5.37 -9.34
CA LYS A 131 -17.62 5.50 -10.79
C LYS A 131 -18.97 5.34 -11.47
#